data_AF-A0A2G6C487-F1
#
_entry.id   AF-A0A2G6C487-F1
#
_cell.length_a   1.000
_cell.length_b   1.000
_cell.length_c   1.000
_cell.angle_alpha   90.00
_cell.angle_beta   90.00
_cell.angle_gamma   90.00
#
_symmetry.space_group_name_H-M   'P 1'
#
loop_
_entity.id
_entity.type
_entity.pdbx_description
1 polymer ?
#
loop_
_entity_poly.entity_id
_entity_poly.type
_entity_poly.pdbx_seq_one_letter_code
_entity_poly.pdbx_strand_id
1 'polypeptide(L)' 'MLVVLQWSQAIAAKQGVAMTKKEDNDQSGMLIPAGVLIGLGVGFIVDELVGGLLVGLGVGFAVSALLRIFMTKRS' A
#
# COMPACT_ATOMS: atom_id res chain seq x y z
N MET A 1 -2.39 22.84 -32.55
CA MET A 1 -1.24 22.99 -31.63
C MET A 1 -1.58 23.62 -30.26
N LEU A 2 -2.76 24.22 -30.05
CA LEU A 2 -3.11 24.84 -28.74
C LEU A 2 -3.64 23.85 -27.67
N VAL A 3 -4.29 22.76 -28.08
CA VAL A 3 -4.79 21.72 -27.16
C VAL A 3 -3.66 21.04 -26.37
N VAL A 4 -2.51 20.79 -27.01
CA VAL A 4 -1.37 20.12 -26.35
C VAL A 4 -0.79 20.97 -25.20
N LEU A 5 -0.80 22.31 -25.32
CA LEU A 5 -0.36 23.20 -24.23
C LEU A 5 -1.32 23.17 -23.03
N GLN A 6 -2.63 23.03 -23.27
CA GLN A 6 -3.62 22.96 -22.19
C GLN A 6 -3.47 21.66 -21.36
N TRP A 7 -3.16 20.54 -22.02
CA TRP A 7 -2.87 19.28 -21.34
C TRP A 7 -1.50 19.28 -20.64
N SER A 8 -0.50 19.99 -21.19
CA SER A 8 0.82 20.15 -20.56
C SER A 8 0.75 20.83 -19.18
N GLN A 9 -0.05 21.91 -19.06
CA GLN A 9 -0.24 22.62 -17.79
C GLN A 9 -0.98 21.78 -16.73
N ALA A 10 -1.95 20.97 -17.16
CA ALA A 10 -2.68 20.07 -16.27
C ALA A 10 -1.78 18.96 -15.71
N ILE A 11 -0.84 18.47 -16.52
CA ILE A 11 0.14 17.45 -16.10
C ILE A 11 1.19 18.08 -15.17
N ALA A 12 1.70 19.27 -15.49
CA ALA A 12 2.67 19.99 -14.65
C ALA A 12 2.12 20.33 -13.25
N ALA A 13 0.85 20.74 -13.16
CA ALA A 13 0.19 21.00 -11.87
C ALA A 13 -0.02 19.72 -11.03
N LYS A 14 -0.16 18.55 -11.68
CA LYS A 14 -0.42 17.27 -11.01
C LYS A 14 0.87 16.54 -10.60
N GLN A 15 1.98 16.75 -11.32
CA GLN A 15 3.28 16.17 -11.01
C GLN A 15 3.91 16.77 -9.74
N GLY A 16 3.59 18.02 -9.39
CA GLY A 16 4.03 18.65 -8.13
C GLY A 16 3.44 18.07 -6.84
N VAL A 17 2.42 17.20 -6.93
CA VAL A 17 1.77 16.57 -5.76
C VAL A 17 2.12 15.07 -5.63
N ALA A 18 2.88 14.51 -6.58
CA ALA A 18 3.15 13.07 -6.64
C ALA A 18 4.54 12.64 -6.13
N MET A 19 5.32 13.55 -5.53
CA MET A 19 6.63 13.22 -4.97
C MET A 19 6.78 13.68 -3.52
N THR A 20 5.83 13.27 -2.67
CA THR A 20 6.10 13.12 -1.24
C THR A 20 6.43 11.65 -1.02
N LYS A 21 7.72 11.33 -1.12
CA LYS A 21 8.29 10.13 -0.52
C LYS A 21 8.09 10.29 0.99
N LYS A 22 6.98 9.75 1.52
CA LYS A 22 6.78 9.63 2.97
C LYS A 22 7.70 8.55 3.48
N GLU A 23 8.93 8.94 3.75
CA GLU A 23 9.80 8.23 4.67
C GLU A 23 9.35 8.64 6.08
N ASP A 24 8.14 8.21 6.45
CA ASP A 24 7.71 8.24 7.84
C ASP A 24 8.31 7.00 8.50
N ASN A 25 9.16 7.25 9.48
CA ASN A 25 9.85 6.28 10.31
C ASN A 25 8.84 5.62 11.26
N ASP A 26 7.84 4.95 10.68
CA ASP A 26 6.73 4.32 11.37
C ASP A 26 6.74 2.84 10.96
N GLN A 27 7.57 2.06 11.64
CA GLN A 27 7.67 0.60 11.45
C GLN A 27 6.31 -0.11 11.54
N SER A 28 5.30 0.55 12.14
CA SER A 28 3.92 0.08 12.23
C SER A 28 3.16 0.11 10.90
N GLY A 29 3.54 0.97 9.94
CA GLY A 29 2.86 1.11 8.65
C GLY A 29 3.20 0.02 7.62
N MET A 30 4.21 -0.80 7.89
CA MET A 30 4.79 -1.73 6.90
C MET A 30 4.14 -3.12 6.88
N LEU A 31 3.29 -3.44 7.86
CA LEU A 31 2.64 -4.75 8.00
C LEU A 31 1.64 -5.04 6.88
N ILE A 32 0.88 -4.04 6.43
CA ILE A 32 -0.09 -4.19 5.33
C ILE A 32 0.64 -4.38 3.98
N PRO A 33 1.62 -3.53 3.59
CA PRO A 33 2.43 -3.78 2.39
C PRO A 33 3.13 -5.13 2.42
N ALA A 34 3.68 -5.54 3.56
CA ALA A 34 4.34 -6.84 3.72
C ALA A 34 3.36 -8.00 3.55
N GLY A 35 2.16 -7.92 4.13
CA GLY A 35 1.11 -8.93 3.96
C GLY A 35 0.69 -9.08 2.50
N VAL A 36 0.54 -7.98 1.76
CA VAL A 36 0.23 -8.00 0.33
C VAL A 36 1.35 -8.65 -0.50
N LEU A 37 2.61 -8.31 -0.22
CA LEU A 37 3.75 -8.92 -0.92
C LEU A 37 3.87 -10.42 -0.65
N ILE A 38 3.66 -10.85 0.60
CA ILE A 38 3.65 -12.27 0.96
C ILE A 38 2.46 -12.98 0.30
N GLY A 39 1.27 -12.39 0.33
CA GLY A 39 0.09 -12.92 -0.32
C GLY A 39 0.25 -13.06 -1.83
N LEU A 40 0.87 -12.08 -2.48
CA LEU A 40 1.19 -12.13 -3.90
C LEU A 40 2.20 -13.24 -4.19
N GLY A 41 3.24 -13.39 -3.38
CA GLY A 41 4.24 -14.46 -3.53
C GLY A 41 3.64 -15.85 -3.37
N VAL A 42 2.78 -16.06 -2.37
CA VAL A 42 2.06 -17.33 -2.17
C VAL A 42 1.03 -17.55 -3.28
N GLY A 43 0.26 -16.53 -3.66
CA GLY A 43 -0.70 -16.60 -4.77
C GLY A 43 -0.05 -16.95 -6.10
N PHE A 44 1.16 -16.47 -6.34
CA PHE A 44 1.94 -16.81 -7.53
C PHE A 44 2.35 -18.29 -7.57
N ILE A 45 2.65 -18.90 -6.41
CA ILE A 45 3.00 -20.33 -6.32
C ILE A 45 1.77 -21.22 -6.55
N VAL A 46 0.60 -20.77 -6.13
CA VAL A 46 -0.67 -21.53 -6.21
C VAL A 46 -1.43 -21.24 -7.52
N ASP A 47 -0.85 -20.43 -8.43
CA ASP A 47 -1.46 -19.93 -9.67
C ASP A 47 -2.75 -19.11 -9.45
N GLU A 48 -3.01 -18.69 -8.21
CA GLU A 48 -4.22 -17.97 -7.80
C GLU A 48 -3.84 -16.61 -7.18
N LEU A 49 -3.50 -15.68 -8.06
CA LEU A 49 -2.99 -14.36 -7.70
C LEU A 49 -3.99 -13.53 -6.90
N VAL A 50 -5.26 -13.53 -7.31
CA VAL A 50 -6.31 -12.74 -6.65
C VAL A 50 -6.59 -13.30 -5.26
N GLY A 51 -6.69 -14.62 -5.14
CA GLY A 51 -6.88 -15.30 -3.86
C GLY A 51 -5.70 -15.05 -2.91
N GLY A 52 -4.46 -15.22 -3.38
CA GLY A 52 -3.27 -14.95 -2.59
C GLY A 52 -3.16 -13.49 -2.15
N LEU A 53 -3.47 -12.53 -3.01
CA LEU A 53 -3.47 -11.10 -2.68
C LEU A 53 -4.53 -10.78 -1.61
N LEU A 54 -5.75 -11.27 -1.76
CA LEU A 54 -6.83 -11.05 -0.79
C LEU A 54 -6.51 -11.68 0.57
N VAL A 55 -5.96 -12.89 0.57
CA VAL A 55 -5.51 -13.57 1.80
C VAL A 55 -4.36 -12.81 2.46
N GLY A 56 -3.35 -12.38 1.69
CA GLY A 56 -2.24 -11.59 2.22
C GLY A 56 -2.65 -10.25 2.79
N LEU A 57 -3.59 -9.56 2.14
CA LEU A 57 -4.15 -8.31 2.63
C LEU A 57 -5.01 -8.53 3.88
N GLY A 58 -5.86 -9.55 3.88
CA GLY A 58 -6.67 -9.94 5.04
C GLY A 58 -5.82 -10.28 6.26
N VAL A 59 -4.77 -11.09 6.08
CA VAL A 59 -3.84 -11.47 7.16
C VAL A 59 -3.00 -10.28 7.62
N GLY A 60 -2.43 -9.49 6.70
CA GLY A 60 -1.66 -8.29 7.03
C GLY A 60 -2.48 -7.25 7.80
N PHE A 61 -3.74 -7.06 7.41
CA PHE A 61 -4.68 -6.19 8.12
C PHE A 61 -5.05 -6.76 9.50
N ALA A 62 -5.38 -8.05 9.59
CA ALA A 62 -5.74 -8.69 10.85
C ALA A 62 -4.60 -8.61 11.88
N VAL A 63 -3.36 -8.88 11.47
CA VAL A 63 -2.16 -8.78 12.33
C VAL A 63 -1.95 -7.33 12.78
N SER A 64 -2.07 -6.36 11.88
CA SER A 64 -1.94 -4.93 12.22
C SER A 64 -3.00 -4.49 13.24
N ALA A 65 -4.25 -4.91 13.06
CA ALA A 65 -5.34 -4.62 13.98
C ALA A 65 -5.13 -5.29 15.35
N LEU A 66 -4.73 -6.56 15.36
CA LEU A 66 -4.40 -7.29 16.59
C LEU A 66 -3.26 -6.63 17.37
N LEU A 67 -2.17 -6.24 16.69
CA LEU A 67 -1.05 -5.55 17.31
C LEU A 67 -1.47 -4.20 17.89
N ARG A 68 -2.34 -3.45 17.18
CA ARG A 68 -2.88 -2.18 17.69
C ARG A 68 -3.76 -2.37 18.92
N ILE A 69 -4.60 -3.41 18.93
CA ILE A 69 -5.43 -3.78 20.10
C ILE A 69 -4.55 -4.21 21.29
N PHE A 70 -3.48 -4.97 21.03
CA PHE A 70 -2.55 -5.38 22.09
C PHE A 70 -1.72 -4.21 22.63
N MET A 71 -1.25 -3.30 21.76
CA MET A 71 -0.50 -2.11 22.17
C MET A 71 -1.37 -1.11 22.94
N THR A 72 -2.62 -0.90 22.51
CA THR A 72 -3.51 0.05 23.21
C THR A 72 -3.92 -0.44 24.60
N LYS A 73 -3.87 -1.76 24.86
CA LYS A 73 -4.17 -2.33 26.19
C LYS A 73 -3.01 -2.18 27.18
N ARG A 74 -1.86 -1.62 26.73
CA ARG A 74 -0.62 -1.47 27.51
C ARG A 74 -0.30 0.00 27.83
N SER A 75 -1.29 0.88 27.83
CA SER A 75 -1.19 2.28 28.28
C SER A 75 -2.30 2.63 29.23
#